data_AF-A0A1B8URX4-F1
#
_entry.id   AF-A0A1B8URX4-F1
#
_cell.length_a   1.000
_cell.length_b   1.000
_cell.length_c   1.000
_cell.angle_alpha   90.00
_cell.angle_beta   90.00
_cell.angle_gamma   90.00
#
_symmetry.space_group_name_H-M   'P 1'
#
loop_
_entity.id
_entity.type
_entity.pdbx_description
1 polymer ?
#
loop_
_entity_poly.entity_id
_entity_poly.type
_entity_poly.pdbx_seq_one_letter_code
_entity_poly.pdbx_strand_id
1 'polypeptide(L)'
;MTSIILENMKIVPETKTFIDHFHSVLLTSGLTSYPKHTIACMSSLAFRMSVHRQLGALSVTAYNWDADHFVAADLLGLYSETYAGYNTEPVFPVYFEHAIEEMRISLQEGVGLIYWHDQYYTIYGYDETQQCFFAIDSCGNCGCKLFVQTLGQTGDSSIVFMQLISKRRISMDVRDLITESLVQAIYKWEQHDSILPIEQFACGEQAYDAMIEAIQSGTADWDGAEQTLSMYRTFKHYIARYLHDMKQSMDGLEQLAEKYRVLAGLYDDIVAILYRMQHDRNDRNEEGTRHEMARTLISAQQIERNAIEGMKQVVKDIREARGATPHLR
;
A
#
# COMPACT_ATOMS: atom_id res chain seq x y z
N MET A 1 9.53 -12.31 -33.11
CA MET A 1 8.14 -12.21 -32.63
C MET A 1 7.82 -10.73 -32.61
N THR A 2 6.76 -10.28 -33.28
CA THR A 2 6.54 -8.84 -33.55
C THR A 2 5.90 -8.08 -32.39
N SER A 3 5.22 -8.78 -31.48
CA SER A 3 4.65 -8.21 -30.24
C SER A 3 4.36 -9.30 -29.21
N ILE A 4 4.39 -8.92 -27.94
CA ILE A 4 4.01 -9.75 -26.78
C ILE A 4 2.86 -9.04 -26.08
N ILE A 5 1.75 -9.72 -25.85
CA ILE A 5 0.60 -9.21 -25.09
C ILE A 5 0.18 -10.28 -24.09
N LEU A 6 0.14 -9.93 -22.80
CA LEU A 6 -0.45 -10.76 -21.77
C LEU A 6 -1.96 -10.60 -21.79
N GLU A 7 -2.66 -11.69 -22.10
CA GLU A 7 -4.12 -11.69 -22.13
C GLU A 7 -4.71 -11.48 -20.72
N ASN A 8 -5.90 -10.87 -20.67
CA ASN A 8 -6.71 -10.70 -19.45
C ASN A 8 -6.12 -9.80 -18.35
N MET A 9 -5.00 -9.10 -18.58
CA MET A 9 -4.52 -8.10 -17.64
C MET A 9 -5.56 -6.99 -17.45
N LYS A 10 -5.97 -6.76 -16.21
CA LYS A 10 -6.96 -5.73 -15.85
C LYS A 10 -6.69 -5.20 -14.45
N ILE A 11 -6.71 -3.87 -14.33
CA ILE A 11 -6.70 -3.20 -13.04
C ILE A 11 -8.14 -2.82 -12.68
N VAL A 12 -8.53 -3.14 -11.45
CA VAL A 12 -9.74 -2.57 -10.82
C VAL A 12 -9.25 -1.51 -9.86
N PRO A 13 -9.34 -0.21 -10.16
CA PRO A 13 -8.80 0.82 -9.29
C PRO A 13 -9.68 0.98 -8.03
N GLU A 14 -9.07 0.83 -6.85
CA GLU A 14 -9.70 1.11 -5.55
C GLU A 14 -8.90 2.16 -4.78
N THR A 15 -7.58 2.15 -4.92
CA THR A 15 -6.66 3.05 -4.23
C THR A 15 -5.83 3.88 -5.20
N LYS A 16 -5.74 3.50 -6.49
CA LYS A 16 -4.83 4.10 -7.48
C LYS A 16 -3.37 4.09 -7.02
N THR A 17 -3.02 3.12 -6.18
CA THR A 17 -1.67 2.94 -5.64
C THR A 17 -1.07 1.64 -6.13
N PHE A 18 0.21 1.42 -5.78
CA PHE A 18 0.93 0.17 -6.00
C PHE A 18 0.10 -1.09 -5.72
N ILE A 19 -0.76 -1.11 -4.69
CA ILE A 19 -1.59 -2.28 -4.33
C ILE A 19 -2.47 -2.75 -5.49
N ASP A 20 -3.10 -1.82 -6.23
CA ASP A 20 -3.99 -2.16 -7.34
C ASP A 20 -3.22 -2.83 -8.48
N HIS A 21 -2.02 -2.30 -8.78
CA HIS A 21 -1.13 -2.81 -9.81
C HIS A 21 -0.50 -4.15 -9.42
N PHE A 22 -0.05 -4.26 -8.17
CA PHE A 22 0.53 -5.47 -7.61
C PHE A 22 -0.46 -6.63 -7.62
N HIS A 23 -1.68 -6.41 -7.12
CA HIS A 23 -2.72 -7.44 -7.17
C HIS A 23 -3.04 -7.86 -8.61
N SER A 24 -3.16 -6.92 -9.55
CA SER A 24 -3.43 -7.21 -10.96
C SER A 24 -2.36 -8.11 -11.59
N VAL A 25 -1.08 -7.79 -11.36
CA VAL A 25 0.05 -8.58 -11.86
C VAL A 25 0.02 -9.98 -11.27
N LEU A 26 -0.09 -10.11 -9.94
CA LEU A 26 -0.09 -11.41 -9.28
C LEU A 26 -1.27 -12.28 -9.72
N LEU A 27 -2.47 -11.71 -9.84
CA LEU A 27 -3.68 -12.44 -10.22
C LEU A 27 -3.60 -12.93 -11.66
N THR A 28 -3.24 -12.04 -12.59
CA THR A 28 -3.22 -12.36 -14.03
C THR A 28 -2.11 -13.38 -14.36
N SER A 29 -0.99 -13.32 -13.65
CA SER A 29 0.13 -14.25 -13.82
C SER A 29 -0.04 -15.57 -13.06
N GLY A 30 -1.19 -15.80 -12.40
CA GLY A 30 -1.46 -17.03 -11.65
C GLY A 30 -0.61 -17.19 -10.38
N LEU A 31 -0.02 -16.09 -9.91
CA LEU A 31 0.81 -16.08 -8.71
C LEU A 31 -0.02 -16.00 -7.43
N THR A 32 -1.27 -15.55 -7.51
CA THR A 32 -2.23 -15.60 -6.41
C THR A 32 -3.65 -15.88 -6.89
N SER A 33 -4.46 -16.44 -6.00
CA SER A 33 -5.93 -16.48 -6.12
C SER A 33 -6.63 -15.63 -5.05
N TYR A 34 -5.86 -14.98 -4.17
CA TYR A 34 -6.39 -14.17 -3.09
C TYR A 34 -6.99 -12.86 -3.62
N PRO A 35 -8.06 -12.37 -2.97
CA PRO A 35 -8.61 -11.06 -3.29
C PRO A 35 -7.64 -9.94 -2.88
N LYS A 36 -7.81 -8.77 -3.48
CA LYS A 36 -6.90 -7.62 -3.31
C LYS A 36 -6.68 -7.23 -1.85
N HIS A 37 -7.75 -7.17 -1.05
CA HIS A 37 -7.64 -6.82 0.37
C HIS A 37 -6.75 -7.81 1.15
N THR A 38 -6.77 -9.09 0.77
CA THR A 38 -5.90 -10.11 1.38
C THR A 38 -4.46 -9.91 0.95
N ILE A 39 -4.20 -9.68 -0.35
CA ILE A 39 -2.84 -9.36 -0.82
C ILE A 39 -2.29 -8.11 -0.13
N ALA A 40 -3.08 -7.05 -0.04
CA ALA A 40 -2.67 -5.80 0.61
C ALA A 40 -2.29 -5.98 2.09
N CYS A 41 -2.94 -6.91 2.80
CA CYS A 41 -2.62 -7.21 4.19
C CYS A 41 -1.45 -8.18 4.34
N MET A 42 -1.44 -9.29 3.59
CA MET A 42 -0.35 -10.28 3.62
C MET A 42 0.99 -9.66 3.19
N SER A 43 0.98 -8.71 2.26
CA SER A 43 2.16 -7.96 1.84
C SER A 43 2.49 -6.76 2.74
N SER A 44 1.80 -6.62 3.88
CA SER A 44 1.91 -5.53 4.88
C SER A 44 1.52 -4.11 4.43
N LEU A 45 1.24 -3.88 3.14
CA LEU A 45 1.04 -2.55 2.58
C LEU A 45 -0.18 -1.81 3.19
N ALA A 46 -1.24 -2.53 3.52
CA ALA A 46 -2.45 -1.95 4.13
C ALA A 46 -2.24 -1.52 5.60
N PHE A 47 -1.24 -2.06 6.30
CA PHE A 47 -0.96 -1.73 7.70
C PHE A 47 -0.09 -0.48 7.86
N ARG A 48 0.52 0.02 6.76
CA ARG A 48 1.30 1.25 6.81
C ARG A 48 0.39 2.44 7.10
N MET A 49 0.79 3.25 8.07
CA MET A 49 0.14 4.50 8.40
C MET A 49 1.18 5.56 8.69
N SER A 50 1.36 6.47 7.75
CA SER A 50 2.26 7.62 7.84
C SER A 50 1.50 8.87 7.42
N VAL A 51 1.62 9.94 8.18
CA VAL A 51 0.96 11.21 7.88
C VAL A 51 1.96 12.34 7.95
N HIS A 52 1.91 13.24 6.97
CA HIS A 52 2.53 14.55 7.13
C HIS A 52 1.80 15.26 8.28
N ARG A 53 2.51 16.01 9.13
CA ARG A 53 1.91 16.66 10.31
C ARG A 53 0.85 17.70 9.98
N GLN A 54 0.79 18.15 8.72
CA GLN A 54 -0.28 19.00 8.18
C GLN A 54 -1.27 18.24 7.29
N LEU A 55 -1.25 16.92 7.27
CA LEU A 55 -2.11 16.07 6.43
C LEU A 55 -2.00 16.31 4.92
N GLY A 56 -0.83 16.71 4.45
CA GLY A 56 -0.58 16.88 3.02
C GLY A 56 -0.76 15.59 2.21
N ALA A 57 -1.07 15.72 0.92
CA ALA A 57 -1.37 14.60 0.01
C ALA A 57 -0.27 13.52 -0.08
N LEU A 58 0.98 13.88 0.21
CA LEU A 58 2.12 12.96 0.21
C LEU A 58 2.09 11.95 1.37
N SER A 59 1.24 12.12 2.37
CA SER A 59 1.14 11.26 3.56
C SER A 59 1.11 9.76 3.21
N VAL A 60 0.26 9.39 2.25
CA VAL A 60 0.04 7.98 1.88
C VAL A 60 1.08 7.46 0.90
N THR A 61 1.90 8.30 0.30
CA THR A 61 2.93 7.90 -0.68
C THR A 61 4.37 8.13 -0.19
N ALA A 62 4.57 8.78 0.95
CA ALA A 62 5.87 8.97 1.58
C ALA A 62 6.28 7.71 2.37
N TYR A 63 7.19 6.92 1.80
CA TYR A 63 7.82 5.73 2.39
C TYR A 63 8.93 5.23 1.46
N ASN A 64 9.73 4.27 1.92
CA ASN A 64 10.80 3.69 1.10
C ASN A 64 10.23 2.69 0.10
N TRP A 65 9.88 3.15 -1.11
CA TRP A 65 9.22 2.31 -2.12
C TRP A 65 10.05 1.09 -2.49
N ASP A 66 11.35 1.27 -2.72
CA ASP A 66 12.25 0.18 -3.09
C ASP A 66 12.23 -0.94 -2.04
N ALA A 67 12.48 -0.58 -0.77
CA ALA A 67 12.50 -1.54 0.32
C ALA A 67 11.11 -2.14 0.61
N ASP A 68 10.06 -1.32 0.75
CA ASP A 68 8.73 -1.80 1.12
C ASP A 68 8.07 -2.63 0.01
N HIS A 69 8.27 -2.30 -1.27
CA HIS A 69 7.70 -3.09 -2.38
C HIS A 69 8.46 -4.39 -2.59
N PHE A 70 9.79 -4.40 -2.39
CA PHE A 70 10.56 -5.63 -2.35
C PHE A 70 10.09 -6.56 -1.21
N VAL A 71 9.99 -6.01 0.02
CA VAL A 71 9.50 -6.77 1.18
C VAL A 71 8.06 -7.25 0.97
N ALA A 72 7.20 -6.44 0.34
CA ALA A 72 5.82 -6.84 0.02
C ALA A 72 5.75 -8.12 -0.84
N ALA A 73 6.69 -8.33 -1.77
CA ALA A 73 6.79 -9.57 -2.55
C ALA A 73 7.37 -10.73 -1.72
N ASP A 74 8.42 -10.47 -0.94
CA ASP A 74 9.07 -11.49 -0.09
C ASP A 74 8.10 -12.07 0.96
N LEU A 75 7.27 -11.23 1.56
CA LEU A 75 6.20 -11.63 2.50
C LEU A 75 5.17 -12.58 1.88
N LEU A 76 5.07 -12.63 0.54
CA LEU A 76 4.20 -13.55 -0.20
C LEU A 76 4.96 -14.75 -0.77
N GLY A 77 6.26 -14.88 -0.46
CA GLY A 77 7.12 -15.95 -0.98
C GLY A 77 7.48 -15.78 -2.45
N LEU A 78 7.42 -14.54 -2.95
CA LEU A 78 7.69 -14.20 -4.34
C LEU A 78 9.09 -13.59 -4.46
N TYR A 79 9.88 -14.09 -5.41
CA TYR A 79 11.09 -13.40 -5.80
C TYR A 79 10.73 -12.20 -6.68
N SER A 80 11.27 -11.03 -6.36
CA SER A 80 11.11 -9.82 -7.15
C SER A 80 12.41 -9.05 -7.26
N GLU A 81 12.52 -8.26 -8.32
CA GLU A 81 13.59 -7.30 -8.53
C GLU A 81 12.99 -5.91 -8.68
N THR A 82 13.65 -4.92 -8.09
CA THR A 82 13.25 -3.52 -8.11
C THR A 82 14.35 -2.70 -8.79
N TYR A 83 13.94 -1.79 -9.66
CA TYR A 83 14.81 -0.80 -10.28
C TYR A 83 14.23 0.57 -9.96
N ALA A 84 14.88 1.29 -9.06
CA ALA A 84 14.41 2.57 -8.59
C ALA A 84 15.57 3.58 -8.58
N GLY A 85 15.28 4.83 -8.93
CA GLY A 85 16.28 5.89 -8.86
C GLY A 85 15.82 7.17 -9.54
N TYR A 86 16.75 8.11 -9.68
CA TYR A 86 16.49 9.37 -10.35
C TYR A 86 16.97 9.34 -11.81
N ASN A 87 16.14 9.82 -12.72
CA ASN A 87 16.48 9.97 -14.14
C ASN A 87 17.61 10.97 -14.42
N THR A 88 18.00 11.74 -13.39
CA THR A 88 19.14 12.68 -13.43
C THR A 88 20.46 12.04 -12.98
N GLU A 89 20.46 10.81 -12.49
CA GLU A 89 21.70 10.16 -12.04
C GLU A 89 22.63 9.82 -13.21
N PRO A 90 23.97 9.96 -13.04
CA PRO A 90 24.91 9.69 -14.13
C PRO A 90 24.84 8.26 -14.70
N VAL A 91 24.47 7.29 -13.86
CA VAL A 91 24.37 5.87 -14.22
C VAL A 91 22.98 5.49 -14.76
N PHE A 92 22.01 6.42 -14.71
CA PHE A 92 20.64 6.17 -15.14
C PHE A 92 20.54 5.53 -16.53
N PRO A 93 21.18 6.07 -17.58
CA PRO A 93 21.04 5.50 -18.92
C PRO A 93 21.44 4.02 -19.00
N VAL A 94 22.48 3.62 -18.24
CA VAL A 94 23.05 2.27 -18.31
C VAL A 94 22.17 1.25 -17.59
N TYR A 95 21.76 1.53 -16.34
CA TYR A 95 20.92 0.56 -15.63
C TYR A 95 19.49 0.54 -16.19
N PHE A 96 19.02 1.66 -16.77
CA PHE A 96 17.69 1.74 -17.33
C PHE A 96 17.57 0.96 -18.64
N GLU A 97 18.61 0.97 -19.49
CA GLU A 97 18.71 0.03 -20.63
C GLU A 97 18.56 -1.41 -20.12
N HIS A 98 19.39 -1.81 -19.16
CA HIS A 98 19.31 -3.15 -18.56
C HIS A 98 17.91 -3.48 -18.01
N ALA A 99 17.26 -2.55 -17.32
CA ALA A 99 15.90 -2.75 -16.82
C ALA A 99 14.89 -2.98 -17.97
N ILE A 100 15.03 -2.32 -19.11
CA ILE A 100 14.20 -2.53 -20.31
C ILE A 100 14.40 -3.94 -20.89
N GLU A 101 15.62 -4.49 -20.87
CA GLU A 101 15.85 -5.89 -21.21
C GLU A 101 15.08 -6.82 -20.26
N GLU A 102 15.21 -6.62 -18.95
CA GLU A 102 14.57 -7.46 -17.94
C GLU A 102 13.03 -7.36 -17.99
N MET A 103 12.49 -6.17 -18.29
CA MET A 103 11.06 -5.98 -18.53
C MET A 103 10.56 -6.86 -19.70
N ARG A 104 11.33 -6.92 -20.79
CA ARG A 104 10.98 -7.76 -21.95
C ARG A 104 11.06 -9.25 -21.60
N ILE A 105 12.05 -9.65 -20.81
CA ILE A 105 12.18 -11.04 -20.32
C ILE A 105 10.97 -11.41 -19.45
N SER A 106 10.58 -10.56 -18.49
CA SER A 106 9.42 -10.79 -17.63
C SER A 106 8.13 -11.00 -18.44
N LEU A 107 7.91 -10.17 -19.47
CA LEU A 107 6.77 -10.31 -20.39
C LEU A 107 6.83 -11.61 -21.21
N GLN A 108 8.01 -12.03 -21.68
CA GLN A 108 8.20 -13.31 -22.37
C GLN A 108 7.89 -14.49 -21.46
N GLU A 109 8.24 -14.39 -20.17
CA GLU A 109 7.88 -15.39 -19.18
C GLU A 109 6.38 -15.39 -18.86
N GLY A 110 5.61 -14.39 -19.29
CA GLY A 110 4.18 -14.31 -19.05
C GLY A 110 3.82 -13.57 -17.76
N VAL A 111 4.71 -12.71 -17.26
CA VAL A 111 4.49 -11.90 -16.06
C VAL A 111 4.46 -10.42 -16.41
N GLY A 112 3.43 -9.72 -15.94
CA GLY A 112 3.36 -8.27 -16.05
C GLY A 112 4.29 -7.63 -15.03
N LEU A 113 4.51 -6.33 -15.16
CA LEU A 113 5.36 -5.59 -14.23
C LEU A 113 4.73 -4.26 -13.85
N ILE A 114 5.22 -3.70 -12.74
CA ILE A 114 4.72 -2.46 -12.17
C ILE A 114 5.74 -1.38 -12.48
N TYR A 115 5.28 -0.29 -13.05
CA TYR A 115 6.10 0.87 -13.39
C TYR A 115 5.49 2.11 -12.74
N TRP A 116 6.33 3.02 -12.26
CA TRP A 116 5.90 4.31 -11.80
C TRP A 116 6.76 5.42 -12.40
N HIS A 117 6.07 6.42 -12.92
CA HIS A 117 6.59 7.73 -13.29
C HIS A 117 5.40 8.69 -13.37
N ASP A 118 5.31 9.62 -12.42
CA ASP A 118 4.16 10.48 -12.10
C ASP A 118 2.86 9.76 -11.66
N GLN A 119 2.64 8.54 -12.15
CA GLN A 119 1.58 7.63 -11.72
C GLN A 119 2.02 6.17 -11.88
N TYR A 120 1.27 5.25 -11.29
CA TYR A 120 1.51 3.82 -11.47
C TYR A 120 0.91 3.31 -12.78
N TYR A 121 1.62 2.36 -13.39
CA TYR A 121 1.22 1.63 -14.57
C TYR A 121 1.47 0.14 -14.36
N THR A 122 0.59 -0.70 -14.91
CA THR A 122 0.88 -2.12 -15.12
C THR A 122 1.21 -2.34 -16.58
N ILE A 123 2.46 -2.72 -16.85
CA ILE A 123 2.91 -3.08 -18.18
C ILE A 123 2.57 -4.54 -18.44
N TYR A 124 1.89 -4.80 -19.55
CA TYR A 124 1.36 -6.10 -19.92
C TYR A 124 1.72 -6.53 -21.33
N GLY A 125 2.51 -5.74 -22.05
CA GLY A 125 2.94 -6.10 -23.39
C GLY A 125 4.03 -5.21 -23.93
N TYR A 126 4.60 -5.62 -25.04
CA TYR A 126 5.66 -4.92 -25.74
C TYR A 126 5.52 -5.12 -27.26
N ASP A 127 5.68 -4.04 -28.02
CA ASP A 127 5.71 -4.03 -29.48
C ASP A 127 7.14 -3.69 -29.95
N GLU A 128 7.81 -4.67 -30.56
CA GLU A 128 9.18 -4.52 -31.06
C GLU A 128 9.24 -3.57 -32.26
N THR A 129 8.17 -3.47 -33.06
CA THR A 129 8.13 -2.60 -34.24
C THR A 129 7.99 -1.14 -33.84
N GLN A 130 7.16 -0.87 -32.83
CA GLN A 130 6.92 0.50 -32.33
C GLN A 130 7.85 0.89 -31.19
N GLN A 131 8.64 -0.04 -30.65
CA GLN A 131 9.51 0.16 -29.49
C GLN A 131 8.74 0.79 -28.33
N CYS A 132 7.60 0.19 -27.98
CA CYS A 132 6.76 0.67 -26.90
C CYS A 132 6.18 -0.47 -26.05
N PHE A 133 5.97 -0.18 -24.77
CA PHE A 133 5.24 -1.03 -23.85
C PHE A 133 3.76 -0.68 -23.86
N PHE A 134 2.91 -1.70 -23.80
CA PHE A 134 1.48 -1.54 -23.55
C PHE A 134 1.23 -1.56 -22.04
N ALA A 135 0.49 -0.57 -21.56
CA ALA A 135 0.25 -0.37 -20.14
C ALA A 135 -1.22 -0.09 -19.82
N ILE A 136 -1.56 -0.31 -18.56
CA ILE A 136 -2.81 0.13 -17.92
C ILE A 136 -2.43 1.15 -16.85
N ASP A 137 -3.02 2.34 -16.90
CA ASP A 137 -2.77 3.41 -15.92
C ASP A 137 -3.46 3.17 -14.56
N SER A 138 -3.21 4.06 -13.59
CA SER A 138 -3.79 3.97 -12.24
C SER A 138 -5.32 4.16 -12.20
N CYS A 139 -5.94 4.62 -13.29
CA CYS A 139 -7.39 4.72 -13.44
C CYS A 139 -8.00 3.50 -14.14
N GLY A 140 -7.19 2.51 -14.52
CA GLY A 140 -7.64 1.32 -15.23
C GLY A 140 -7.80 1.53 -16.74
N ASN A 141 -7.32 2.65 -17.31
CA ASN A 141 -7.37 2.88 -18.74
C ASN A 141 -6.35 1.97 -19.43
N CYS A 142 -6.84 1.08 -20.29
CA CYS A 142 -6.01 0.14 -21.02
C CYS A 142 -5.56 0.72 -22.37
N GLY A 143 -4.37 0.33 -22.83
CA GLY A 143 -3.86 0.68 -24.14
C GLY A 143 -2.94 1.91 -24.15
N CYS A 144 -2.53 2.39 -22.96
CA CYS A 144 -1.46 3.36 -22.84
C CYS A 144 -0.20 2.81 -23.52
N LYS A 145 0.49 3.66 -24.29
CA LYS A 145 1.76 3.32 -24.94
C LYS A 145 2.87 4.09 -24.27
N LEU A 146 3.83 3.37 -23.70
CA LEU A 146 5.03 3.93 -23.10
C LEU A 146 6.21 3.65 -24.03
N PHE A 147 6.71 4.67 -24.73
CA PHE A 147 7.78 4.53 -25.70
C PHE A 147 9.13 4.36 -25.01
N VAL A 148 9.92 3.36 -25.43
CA VAL A 148 11.23 3.04 -24.87
C VAL A 148 12.16 4.26 -24.85
N GLN A 149 12.14 5.06 -25.92
CA GLN A 149 13.01 6.23 -26.07
C GLN A 149 12.74 7.35 -25.06
N THR A 150 11.54 7.42 -24.49
CA THR A 150 11.11 8.49 -23.57
C THR A 150 10.73 7.97 -22.18
N LEU A 151 10.87 6.66 -21.95
CA LEU A 151 10.49 6.02 -20.70
C LEU A 151 11.38 6.56 -19.58
N GLY A 152 10.76 6.95 -18.47
CA GLY A 152 11.44 7.57 -17.32
C GLY A 152 12.05 8.96 -17.57
N GLN A 153 11.95 9.51 -18.78
CA GLN A 153 12.54 10.80 -19.15
C GLN A 153 11.50 11.93 -19.31
N THR A 154 10.21 11.58 -19.32
CA THR A 154 9.13 12.50 -19.67
C THR A 154 8.10 12.53 -18.55
N GLY A 155 7.97 13.68 -17.90
CA GLY A 155 7.11 13.84 -16.73
C GLY A 155 7.57 15.00 -15.85
N ASP A 156 6.86 15.19 -14.75
CA ASP A 156 7.20 16.19 -13.73
C ASP A 156 8.14 15.62 -12.66
N SER A 157 8.11 14.30 -12.44
CA SER A 157 8.99 13.62 -11.50
C SER A 157 10.33 13.23 -12.12
N SER A 158 11.41 13.39 -11.35
CA SER A 158 12.70 12.78 -11.68
C SER A 158 12.80 11.33 -11.20
N ILE A 159 11.86 10.83 -10.41
CA ILE A 159 11.89 9.47 -9.87
C ILE A 159 11.32 8.51 -10.91
N VAL A 160 11.97 7.36 -11.04
CA VAL A 160 11.51 6.23 -11.85
C VAL A 160 11.57 4.99 -10.98
N PHE A 161 10.52 4.19 -11.02
CA PHE A 161 10.45 2.93 -10.28
C PHE A 161 9.87 1.82 -11.15
N MET A 162 10.47 0.64 -11.07
CA MET A 162 10.00 -0.58 -11.71
C MET A 162 10.10 -1.73 -10.71
N GLN A 163 9.09 -2.60 -10.70
CA GLN A 163 9.18 -3.88 -10.02
C GLN A 163 8.78 -5.01 -10.96
N LEU A 164 9.68 -5.99 -11.05
CA LEU A 164 9.52 -7.21 -11.81
C LEU A 164 9.27 -8.34 -10.81
N ILE A 165 8.22 -9.12 -11.07
CA ILE A 165 7.88 -10.29 -10.23
C ILE A 165 8.27 -11.55 -11.00
N SER A 166 8.98 -12.47 -10.36
CA SER A 166 9.34 -13.75 -10.97
C SER A 166 8.19 -14.75 -10.89
N LYS A 167 8.13 -15.66 -11.87
CA LYS A 167 7.30 -16.87 -11.74
C LYS A 167 7.79 -17.82 -10.66
N ARG A 168 9.05 -17.69 -10.25
CA ARG A 168 9.64 -18.53 -9.19
C ARG A 168 9.14 -18.04 -7.84
N ARG A 169 8.51 -18.94 -7.10
CA ARG A 169 7.97 -18.69 -5.76
C ARG A 169 8.24 -19.86 -4.84
N ILE A 170 8.24 -19.58 -3.55
CA ILE A 170 8.11 -20.61 -2.52
C ILE A 170 6.65 -20.73 -2.10
N SER A 171 6.22 -21.94 -1.76
CA SER A 171 4.89 -22.13 -1.15
C SER A 171 5.00 -21.79 0.33
N MET A 172 4.12 -20.91 0.81
CA MET A 172 4.03 -20.54 2.22
C MET A 172 2.73 -21.09 2.82
N ASP A 173 2.79 -21.53 4.08
CA ASP A 173 1.59 -21.88 4.83
C ASP A 173 0.77 -20.62 5.09
N VAL A 174 -0.55 -20.70 4.95
CA VAL A 174 -1.44 -19.55 5.15
C VAL A 174 -1.32 -18.97 6.57
N ARG A 175 -1.06 -19.81 7.59
CA ARG A 175 -0.85 -19.33 8.95
C ARG A 175 0.47 -18.59 9.10
N ASP A 176 1.51 -18.97 8.36
CA ASP A 176 2.77 -18.22 8.34
C ASP A 176 2.58 -16.85 7.68
N LEU A 177 1.89 -16.79 6.55
CA LEU A 177 1.53 -15.53 5.89
C LEU A 177 0.74 -14.60 6.83
N ILE A 178 -0.26 -15.16 7.54
CA ILE A 178 -1.04 -14.39 8.52
C ILE A 178 -0.15 -13.93 9.66
N THR A 179 0.62 -14.82 10.28
CA THR A 179 1.49 -14.50 11.42
C THR A 179 2.46 -13.38 11.07
N GLU A 180 3.13 -13.49 9.92
CA GLU A 180 4.07 -12.46 9.47
C GLU A 180 3.36 -11.14 9.19
N SER A 181 2.17 -11.16 8.57
CA SER A 181 1.39 -9.92 8.36
C SER A 181 1.04 -9.21 9.68
N LEU A 182 0.76 -9.96 10.76
CA LEU A 182 0.51 -9.40 12.09
C LEU A 182 1.80 -8.84 12.72
N VAL A 183 2.93 -9.51 12.56
CA VAL A 183 4.24 -9.01 12.99
C VAL A 183 4.56 -7.67 12.31
N GLN A 184 4.35 -7.59 11.00
CA GLN A 184 4.55 -6.35 10.24
C GLN A 184 3.59 -5.25 10.66
N ALA A 185 2.32 -5.59 10.96
CA ALA A 185 1.36 -4.61 11.48
C ALA A 185 1.78 -4.03 12.84
N ILE A 186 2.26 -4.87 13.76
CA ILE A 186 2.80 -4.44 15.06
C ILE A 186 4.04 -3.56 14.84
N TYR A 187 4.97 -3.97 14.00
CA TYR A 187 6.18 -3.21 13.71
C TYR A 187 5.86 -1.82 13.15
N LYS A 188 4.98 -1.74 12.13
CA LYS A 188 4.58 -0.47 11.51
C LYS A 188 3.74 0.42 12.43
N TRP A 189 3.09 -0.15 13.45
CA TRP A 189 2.41 0.61 14.50
C TRP A 189 3.38 1.27 15.48
N GLU A 190 4.44 0.54 15.87
CA GLU A 190 5.35 0.94 16.95
C GLU A 190 6.57 1.72 16.46
N GLN A 191 6.99 1.51 15.22
CA GLN A 191 8.22 2.06 14.68
C GLN A 191 7.94 3.20 13.72
N HIS A 192 8.67 4.29 13.90
CA HIS A 192 8.70 5.37 12.94
C HIS A 192 9.55 4.97 11.72
N ASP A 193 9.08 5.26 10.52
CA ASP A 193 9.84 4.97 9.31
C ASP A 193 11.13 5.82 9.29
N SER A 194 12.27 5.12 9.32
CA SER A 194 13.60 5.75 9.41
C SER A 194 13.93 6.71 8.26
N ILE A 195 13.26 6.59 7.11
CA ILE A 195 13.49 7.47 5.97
C ILE A 195 12.66 8.77 6.03
N LEU A 196 11.66 8.83 6.92
CA LEU A 196 10.77 9.97 7.05
C LEU A 196 11.23 10.89 8.19
N PRO A 197 11.43 12.19 7.95
CA PRO A 197 11.79 13.14 9.01
C PRO A 197 10.68 13.22 10.07
N ILE A 198 11.01 12.90 11.33
CA ILE A 198 10.06 12.82 12.46
C ILE A 198 9.37 14.16 12.77
N GLU A 199 10.02 15.25 12.41
CA GLU A 199 9.52 16.61 12.54
C GLU A 199 8.48 16.98 11.46
N GLN A 200 8.41 16.24 10.35
CA GLN A 200 7.43 16.48 9.28
C GLN A 200 6.39 15.37 9.17
N PHE A 201 6.73 14.15 9.53
CA PHE A 201 5.86 12.99 9.45
C PHE A 201 5.68 12.33 10.82
N ALA A 202 4.54 11.69 11.01
CA ALA A 202 4.26 10.80 12.12
C ALA A 202 3.79 9.45 11.58
N CYS A 203 4.22 8.35 12.20
CA CYS A 203 3.89 6.99 11.77
C CYS A 203 3.14 6.23 12.86
N GLY A 204 2.42 5.17 12.46
CA GLY A 204 1.78 4.22 13.35
C GLY A 204 0.85 4.91 14.35
N GLU A 205 1.08 4.66 15.64
CA GLU A 205 0.30 5.28 16.71
C GLU A 205 0.34 6.81 16.68
N GLN A 206 1.51 7.39 16.45
CA GLN A 206 1.73 8.84 16.49
C GLN A 206 1.03 9.56 15.34
N ALA A 207 0.67 8.85 14.27
CA ALA A 207 -0.09 9.42 13.16
C ALA A 207 -1.47 9.91 13.61
N TYR A 208 -2.10 9.24 14.59
CA TYR A 208 -3.36 9.70 15.17
C TYR A 208 -3.21 11.03 15.90
N ASP A 209 -2.16 11.16 16.72
CA ASP A 209 -1.91 12.40 17.46
C ASP A 209 -1.67 13.56 16.50
N ALA A 210 -0.88 13.35 15.45
CA ALA A 210 -0.63 14.36 14.41
C ALA A 210 -1.91 14.75 13.65
N MET A 211 -2.78 13.79 13.29
CA MET A 211 -4.07 14.08 12.68
C MET A 211 -4.96 14.93 13.60
N ILE A 212 -5.06 14.56 14.87
CA ILE A 212 -5.88 15.26 15.87
C ILE A 212 -5.37 16.69 16.04
N GLU A 213 -4.05 16.87 16.21
CA GLU A 213 -3.42 18.18 16.37
C GLU A 213 -3.66 19.08 15.14
N ALA A 214 -3.43 18.56 13.93
CA ALA A 214 -3.61 19.31 12.68
C ALA A 214 -5.06 19.79 12.51
N ILE A 215 -6.02 18.91 12.81
CA ILE A 215 -7.45 19.20 12.70
C ILE A 215 -7.87 20.23 13.75
N GLN A 216 -7.50 20.03 15.03
CA GLN A 216 -7.91 20.93 16.11
C GLN A 216 -7.28 22.33 15.99
N SER A 217 -6.01 22.40 15.59
CA SER A 217 -5.30 23.67 15.38
C SER A 217 -5.73 24.40 14.10
N GLY A 218 -6.43 23.73 13.18
CA GLY A 218 -6.79 24.29 11.88
C GLY A 218 -5.60 24.43 10.92
N THR A 219 -4.54 23.65 11.12
CA THR A 219 -3.33 23.65 10.28
C THR A 219 -3.32 22.55 9.22
N ALA A 220 -4.36 21.72 9.17
CA ALA A 220 -4.53 20.70 8.16
C ALA A 220 -4.68 21.30 6.75
N ASP A 221 -3.91 20.75 5.81
CA ASP A 221 -4.20 20.81 4.39
C ASP A 221 -5.43 19.94 4.12
N TRP A 222 -6.60 20.57 3.92
CA TRP A 222 -7.86 19.84 3.80
C TRP A 222 -7.97 19.02 2.51
N ASP A 223 -7.34 19.47 1.41
CA ASP A 223 -7.32 18.71 0.15
C ASP A 223 -6.43 17.47 0.31
N GLY A 224 -5.28 17.63 0.96
CA GLY A 224 -4.42 16.52 1.35
C GLY A 224 -5.08 15.56 2.34
N ALA A 225 -5.85 16.09 3.31
CA ALA A 225 -6.55 15.32 4.32
C ALA A 225 -7.64 14.45 3.69
N GLU A 226 -8.37 14.96 2.69
CA GLU A 226 -9.38 14.21 1.95
C GLU A 226 -8.78 12.98 1.27
N GLN A 227 -7.67 13.17 0.56
CA GLN A 227 -6.97 12.07 -0.11
C GLN A 227 -6.43 11.05 0.91
N THR A 228 -5.78 11.56 1.96
CA THR A 228 -5.12 10.74 2.99
C THR A 228 -6.13 9.90 3.78
N LEU A 229 -7.19 10.52 4.29
CA LEU A 229 -8.19 9.85 5.13
C LEU A 229 -9.08 8.91 4.32
N SER A 230 -9.40 9.27 3.07
CA SER A 230 -10.11 8.36 2.16
C SER A 230 -9.30 7.10 1.86
N MET A 231 -7.98 7.23 1.71
CA MET A 231 -7.09 6.08 1.53
C MET A 231 -7.07 5.18 2.77
N TYR A 232 -6.89 5.77 3.96
CA TYR A 232 -6.87 5.00 5.20
C TYR A 232 -8.21 4.34 5.48
N ARG A 233 -9.32 4.97 5.13
CA ARG A 233 -10.64 4.32 5.15
C ARG A 233 -10.63 3.03 4.33
N THR A 234 -10.13 3.05 3.10
CA THR A 234 -10.01 1.84 2.27
C THR A 234 -9.11 0.80 2.93
N PHE A 235 -7.96 1.20 3.50
CA PHE A 235 -7.07 0.26 4.18
C PHE A 235 -7.69 -0.37 5.43
N LYS A 236 -8.43 0.39 6.25
CA LYS A 236 -9.13 -0.18 7.41
C LYS A 236 -10.20 -1.19 6.98
N HIS A 237 -10.92 -0.91 5.89
CA HIS A 237 -11.84 -1.89 5.28
C HIS A 237 -11.12 -3.13 4.75
N TYR A 238 -9.95 -2.99 4.14
CA TYR A 238 -9.14 -4.14 3.71
C TYR A 238 -8.75 -5.02 4.89
N ILE A 239 -8.24 -4.43 5.97
CA ILE A 239 -7.82 -5.18 7.16
C ILE A 239 -9.02 -5.87 7.80
N ALA A 240 -10.17 -5.19 7.92
CA ALA A 240 -11.39 -5.78 8.46
C ALA A 240 -11.85 -7.01 7.66
N ARG A 241 -11.87 -6.91 6.32
CA ARG A 241 -12.23 -8.02 5.43
C ARG A 241 -11.22 -9.16 5.48
N TYR A 242 -9.94 -8.84 5.50
CA TYR A 242 -8.86 -9.82 5.60
C TYR A 242 -8.97 -10.64 6.89
N LEU A 243 -9.08 -9.98 8.05
CA LEU A 243 -9.22 -10.67 9.32
C LEU A 243 -10.52 -11.46 9.40
N HIS A 244 -11.61 -10.96 8.80
CA HIS A 244 -12.86 -11.71 8.70
C HIS A 244 -12.70 -13.01 7.89
N ASP A 245 -12.06 -12.93 6.73
CA ASP A 245 -11.85 -14.09 5.84
C ASP A 245 -10.92 -15.12 6.50
N MET A 246 -9.92 -14.65 7.27
CA MET A 246 -8.93 -15.50 7.93
C MET A 246 -9.32 -15.97 9.32
N LYS A 247 -10.45 -15.55 9.88
CA LYS A 247 -10.79 -15.76 11.31
C LYS A 247 -10.85 -17.24 11.76
N GLN A 248 -11.05 -18.16 10.83
CA GLN A 248 -11.09 -19.61 11.10
C GLN A 248 -9.72 -20.27 11.00
N SER A 249 -8.72 -19.57 10.45
CA SER A 249 -7.38 -20.10 10.24
C SER A 249 -6.61 -20.22 11.55
N MET A 250 -6.84 -19.31 12.51
CA MET A 250 -6.07 -19.17 13.74
C MET A 250 -6.93 -18.57 14.88
N ASP A 251 -6.67 -18.99 16.11
CA ASP A 251 -7.36 -18.47 17.30
C ASP A 251 -7.06 -16.98 17.53
N GLY A 252 -8.02 -16.27 18.12
CA GLY A 252 -7.92 -14.83 18.40
C GLY A 252 -8.23 -13.91 17.21
N LEU A 253 -8.15 -14.39 15.98
CA LEU A 253 -8.44 -13.57 14.79
C LEU A 253 -9.89 -13.09 14.72
N GLU A 254 -10.85 -13.84 15.26
CA GLU A 254 -12.26 -13.41 15.31
C GLU A 254 -12.44 -12.11 16.11
N GLN A 255 -11.75 -11.96 17.24
CA GLN A 255 -11.81 -10.75 18.05
C GLN A 255 -11.14 -9.57 17.33
N LEU A 256 -10.05 -9.83 16.60
CA LEU A 256 -9.37 -8.82 15.79
C LEU A 256 -10.25 -8.35 14.62
N ALA A 257 -10.94 -9.28 13.95
CA ALA A 257 -11.87 -8.97 12.87
C ALA A 257 -12.98 -8.02 13.35
N GLU A 258 -13.53 -8.25 14.54
CA GLU A 258 -14.56 -7.36 15.10
C GLU A 258 -14.01 -5.97 15.43
N LYS A 259 -12.79 -5.87 15.98
CA LYS A 259 -12.16 -4.57 16.25
C LYS A 259 -11.94 -3.78 14.96
N TYR A 260 -11.41 -4.41 13.91
CA TYR A 260 -11.20 -3.74 12.63
C TYR A 260 -12.50 -3.43 11.89
N ARG A 261 -13.57 -4.23 12.07
CA ARG A 261 -14.90 -3.89 11.58
C ARG A 261 -15.40 -2.58 12.19
N VAL A 262 -15.25 -2.41 13.50
CA VAL A 262 -15.60 -1.16 14.20
C VAL A 262 -14.71 -0.01 13.74
N LEU A 263 -13.39 -0.24 13.63
CA LEU A 263 -12.45 0.77 13.16
C LEU A 263 -12.76 1.25 11.73
N ALA A 264 -13.09 0.34 10.83
CA ALA A 264 -13.48 0.68 9.46
C ALA A 264 -14.73 1.57 9.43
N GLY A 265 -15.73 1.28 10.29
CA GLY A 265 -16.90 2.14 10.46
C GLY A 265 -16.56 3.53 10.99
N LEU A 266 -15.63 3.64 11.95
CA LEU A 266 -15.15 4.96 12.42
C LEU A 266 -14.46 5.75 11.29
N TYR A 267 -13.76 5.07 10.38
CA TYR A 267 -13.19 5.73 9.21
C TYR A 267 -14.23 6.12 8.14
N ASP A 268 -15.35 5.40 8.04
CA ASP A 268 -16.51 5.85 7.26
C ASP A 268 -17.04 7.17 7.85
N ASP A 269 -17.19 7.25 9.17
CA ASP A 269 -17.64 8.47 9.86
C ASP A 269 -16.66 9.63 9.69
N ILE A 270 -15.35 9.39 9.83
CA ILE A 270 -14.27 10.38 9.62
C ILE A 270 -14.37 11.01 8.22
N VAL A 271 -14.48 10.19 7.17
CA VAL A 271 -14.60 10.70 5.79
C VAL A 271 -15.93 11.44 5.58
N ALA A 272 -17.02 10.97 6.18
CA ALA A 272 -18.31 11.66 6.12
C ALA A 272 -18.28 13.03 6.81
N ILE A 273 -17.60 13.14 7.97
CA ILE A 273 -17.40 14.41 8.67
C ILE A 273 -16.58 15.38 7.79
N LEU A 274 -15.48 14.89 7.22
CA LEU A 274 -14.61 15.69 6.36
C LEU A 274 -15.35 16.23 5.13
N TYR A 275 -16.17 15.40 4.49
CA TYR A 275 -16.98 15.82 3.35
C TYR A 275 -17.92 16.97 3.72
N ARG A 276 -18.58 16.91 4.90
CA ARG A 276 -19.42 18.01 5.41
C ARG A 276 -18.60 19.28 5.62
N MET A 277 -17.41 19.18 6.23
CA MET A 277 -16.54 20.34 6.47
C MET A 277 -16.17 21.08 5.19
N GLN A 278 -15.90 20.38 4.09
CA GLN A 278 -15.49 21.01 2.83
C GLN A 278 -16.67 21.57 2.01
N HIS A 279 -17.84 20.94 2.08
CA HIS A 279 -18.99 21.26 1.22
C HIS A 279 -20.04 22.17 1.88
N ASP A 280 -20.18 22.14 3.21
CA ASP A 280 -21.12 23.01 3.94
C ASP A 280 -20.45 24.33 4.37
N ARG A 281 -20.06 25.15 3.38
CA ARG A 281 -19.38 26.46 3.58
C ARG A 281 -20.18 27.51 4.37
N ASN A 282 -21.45 27.25 4.66
CA ASN A 282 -22.30 28.12 5.48
C ASN A 282 -22.42 27.64 6.93
N ASP A 283 -21.71 26.58 7.32
CA ASP A 283 -21.77 26.05 8.67
C ASP A 283 -21.06 26.98 9.66
N ARG A 284 -21.84 27.60 10.55
CA ARG A 284 -21.31 28.41 11.66
C ARG A 284 -20.66 27.55 12.76
N ASN A 285 -20.67 26.22 12.60
CA ASN A 285 -20.20 25.25 13.57
C ASN A 285 -18.90 24.53 13.15
N GLU A 286 -18.01 25.19 12.39
CA GLU A 286 -16.72 24.62 11.99
C GLU A 286 -15.91 24.09 13.20
N GLU A 287 -15.92 24.83 14.32
CA GLU A 287 -15.29 24.38 15.56
C GLU A 287 -15.93 23.09 16.10
N GLY A 288 -17.27 23.00 16.13
CA GLY A 288 -17.95 21.79 16.59
C GLY A 288 -17.66 20.58 15.70
N THR A 289 -17.62 20.75 14.38
CA THR A 289 -17.30 19.68 13.44
C THR A 289 -15.84 19.22 13.55
N ARG A 290 -14.90 20.13 13.79
CA ARG A 290 -13.50 19.77 14.12
C ARG A 290 -13.38 18.99 15.42
N HIS A 291 -14.15 19.36 16.46
CA HIS A 291 -14.20 18.60 17.72
C HIS A 291 -14.83 17.21 17.54
N GLU A 292 -15.87 17.09 16.71
CA GLU A 292 -16.47 15.81 16.33
C GLU A 292 -15.42 14.90 15.67
N MET A 293 -14.73 15.41 14.64
CA MET A 293 -13.68 14.69 13.93
C MET A 293 -12.55 14.21 14.85
N ALA A 294 -12.06 15.10 15.72
CA ALA A 294 -11.01 14.78 16.68
C ALA A 294 -11.44 13.66 17.66
N ARG A 295 -12.68 13.70 18.15
CA ARG A 295 -13.22 12.63 19.01
C ARG A 295 -13.34 11.30 18.29
N THR A 296 -13.75 11.31 17.02
CA THR A 296 -13.83 10.09 16.22
C THR A 296 -12.45 9.49 15.98
N LEU A 297 -11.44 10.32 15.72
CA LEU A 297 -10.04 9.89 15.62
C LEU A 297 -9.48 9.33 16.94
N ILE A 298 -9.78 9.94 18.09
CA ILE A 298 -9.41 9.39 19.41
C ILE A 298 -10.03 8.01 19.62
N SER A 299 -11.30 7.84 19.23
CA SER A 299 -11.98 6.55 19.33
C SER A 299 -11.35 5.51 18.40
N ALA A 300 -11.00 5.90 17.17
CA ALA A 300 -10.31 5.06 16.20
C ALA A 300 -8.92 4.62 16.70
N GLN A 301 -8.12 5.56 17.22
CA GLN A 301 -6.81 5.27 17.83
C GLN A 301 -6.94 4.24 18.95
N GLN A 302 -7.91 4.40 19.85
CA GLN A 302 -8.09 3.49 20.98
C GLN A 302 -8.51 2.07 20.53
N ILE A 303 -9.36 1.96 19.50
CA ILE A 303 -9.74 0.66 18.93
C ILE A 303 -8.54 0.00 18.26
N GLU A 304 -7.77 0.75 17.46
CA GLU A 304 -6.60 0.19 16.77
C GLU A 304 -5.50 -0.23 17.75
N ARG A 305 -5.19 0.59 18.76
CA ARG A 305 -4.27 0.23 19.85
C ARG A 305 -4.67 -1.10 20.49
N ASN A 306 -5.96 -1.27 20.82
CA ASN A 306 -6.48 -2.51 21.40
C ASN A 306 -6.41 -3.69 20.42
N ALA A 307 -6.51 -3.45 19.11
CA ALA A 307 -6.34 -4.47 18.10
C ALA A 307 -4.88 -4.90 17.97
N ILE A 308 -3.94 -3.95 17.97
CA ILE A 308 -2.50 -4.23 17.94
C ILE A 308 -2.06 -5.04 19.17
N GLU A 309 -2.54 -4.71 20.37
CA GLU A 309 -2.29 -5.54 21.56
C GLU A 309 -2.84 -6.97 21.40
N GLY A 310 -4.02 -7.12 20.77
CA GLY A 310 -4.55 -8.42 20.42
C GLY A 310 -3.67 -9.18 19.40
N MET A 311 -3.12 -8.47 18.39
CA MET A 311 -2.18 -9.08 17.43
C MET A 311 -0.93 -9.58 18.14
N LYS A 312 -0.37 -8.81 19.08
CA LYS A 312 0.79 -9.23 19.89
C LYS A 312 0.51 -10.52 20.64
N GLN A 313 -0.67 -10.62 21.25
CA GLN A 313 -1.08 -11.84 21.96
C GLN A 313 -1.18 -13.04 21.01
N VAL A 314 -1.83 -12.88 19.86
CA VAL A 314 -1.92 -13.94 18.84
C VAL A 314 -0.53 -14.39 18.38
N VAL A 315 0.36 -13.45 18.03
CA VAL A 315 1.74 -13.74 17.61
C VAL A 315 2.51 -14.47 18.70
N LYS A 316 2.35 -14.06 19.97
CA LYS A 316 2.98 -14.70 21.12
C LYS A 316 2.51 -16.15 21.28
N ASP A 317 1.20 -16.39 21.25
CA ASP A 317 0.62 -17.73 21.44
C ASP A 317 1.12 -18.72 20.37
N ILE A 318 1.26 -18.27 19.12
CA ILE A 318 1.81 -19.09 18.02
C ILE A 318 3.27 -19.44 18.26
N ARG A 319 4.08 -18.47 18.70
CA ARG A 319 5.50 -18.70 19.00
C ARG A 319 5.66 -19.70 20.13
N GLU A 320 4.87 -19.56 21.19
CA GLU A 320 4.84 -20.48 22.33
C GLU A 320 4.40 -21.89 21.90
N ALA A 321 3.35 -22.01 21.08
CA ALA A 321 2.87 -23.29 20.55
C ALA A 321 3.91 -24.01 19.67
N ARG A 322 4.82 -23.27 19.01
CA ARG A 322 5.93 -23.81 18.22
C ARG A 322 7.18 -24.15 19.04
N GLY A 323 7.13 -23.98 20.36
CA GLY A 323 8.29 -24.19 21.23
C GLY A 323 9.37 -23.12 21.10
N ALA A 324 9.05 -21.97 20.49
CA ALA A 324 9.94 -20.82 20.49
C ALA A 324 9.85 -20.12 21.84
N THR A 325 10.86 -20.31 22.69
CA THR A 325 10.99 -19.57 23.96
C THR A 325 11.04 -18.05 23.69
N PRO A 326 10.43 -17.18 24.53
CA PRO A 326 10.30 -15.73 24.26
C PRO A 326 11.59 -14.90 24.33
N HIS A 327 12.76 -15.52 24.22
CA HIS A 327 14.04 -14.84 24.37
C HIS A 327 14.84 -14.96 23.07
N LEU A 328 15.22 -13.80 22.54
CA LEU A 328 16.05 -13.54 21.35
C LEU A 328 15.26 -13.26 20.05
N ARG A 329 14.87 -12.00 19.86
CA ARG A 329 15.54 -11.08 18.94
C ARG A 329 15.18 -9.65 19.27
#